data_AF-X0BQN1-F1
#
_entry.id   AF-X0BQN1-F1
#
_cell.length_a   1.000
_cell.length_b   1.000
_cell.length_c   1.000
_cell.angle_alpha   90.00
_cell.angle_beta   90.00
_cell.angle_gamma   90.00
#
_symmetry.space_group_name_H-M   'P 1'
#
loop_
_entity.id
_entity.type
_entity.pdbx_description
1 polymer ?
#
loop_
_entity_poly.entity_id
_entity_poly.type
_entity_poly.pdbx_seq_one_letter_code
_entity_poly.pdbx_strand_id
1 'polypeptide(L)'
;MKPVAYNKKSMVNGMERHLKRVEEETKKIYDIFFADGKGPEGEEGSTQVMHQIKDQASKDLGVPWHQIDPKQLKKWEDQGFAEVDADKWWHRPNQVERDRFMKMLLGGACLRKDLYP
;
A
#
# COMPACT_ATOMS: atom_id res chain seq x y z
N MET A 1 12.42 -19.80 -19.66
CA MET A 1 10.98 -20.06 -19.50
C MET A 1 10.41 -20.32 -20.89
N LYS A 2 9.67 -21.41 -21.13
CA LYS A 2 9.05 -21.67 -22.45
C LYS A 2 7.77 -20.84 -22.58
N PRO A 3 7.47 -20.23 -23.74
CA PRO A 3 6.21 -19.51 -23.95
C PRO A 3 5.03 -20.46 -23.75
N VAL A 4 4.06 -20.03 -22.95
CA VAL A 4 2.80 -20.75 -22.74
C VAL A 4 1.74 -20.09 -23.62
N ALA A 5 0.92 -20.89 -24.30
CA ALA A 5 -0.20 -20.37 -25.08
C ALA A 5 -1.14 -19.54 -24.18
N TYR A 6 -1.65 -18.42 -24.72
CA TYR A 6 -2.57 -17.56 -23.99
C TYR A 6 -3.80 -18.34 -23.50
N ASN A 7 -4.10 -18.24 -22.21
CA ASN A 7 -5.27 -18.87 -21.60
C ASN A 7 -5.99 -17.86 -20.70
N LYS A 8 -7.14 -17.36 -21.18
CA LYS A 8 -7.97 -16.38 -20.47
C LYS A 8 -8.36 -16.86 -19.06
N LYS A 9 -8.72 -18.13 -18.90
CA LYS A 9 -9.12 -18.70 -17.60
C LYS A 9 -7.95 -18.70 -16.61
N SER A 10 -6.75 -19.07 -17.08
CA SER A 10 -5.54 -19.01 -16.25
C SER A 10 -5.21 -17.58 -15.83
N MET A 11 -5.39 -16.60 -16.71
CA MET A 11 -5.18 -15.18 -16.39
C MET A 11 -6.19 -14.66 -15.36
N VAL A 12 -7.48 -14.93 -15.55
CA VAL A 12 -8.54 -14.53 -14.61
C VAL A 12 -8.28 -15.14 -13.23
N ASN A 13 -8.00 -16.45 -13.17
CA ASN A 13 -7.67 -17.12 -11.90
C ASN A 13 -6.38 -16.56 -11.24
N GLY A 14 -5.44 -16.05 -12.03
CA GLY A 14 -4.26 -15.36 -11.53
C GLY A 14 -4.63 -14.02 -10.88
N MET A 15 -5.44 -13.23 -11.59
CA MET A 15 -5.95 -11.94 -11.12
C MET A 15 -6.77 -12.09 -9.84
N GLU A 16 -7.71 -13.03 -9.79
CA GLU A 16 -8.54 -13.29 -8.60
C GLU A 16 -7.69 -13.65 -7.37
N ARG A 17 -6.68 -14.51 -7.54
CA ARG A 17 -5.75 -14.85 -6.45
C ARG A 17 -4.95 -13.64 -5.99
N HIS A 18 -4.59 -12.75 -6.90
CA HIS A 18 -3.89 -11.52 -6.55
C HIS A 18 -4.78 -10.56 -5.76
N LEU A 19 -6.02 -10.33 -6.22
CA LEU A 19 -6.99 -9.48 -5.54
C LEU A 19 -7.28 -9.97 -4.11
N LYS A 20 -7.50 -11.28 -3.92
CA LYS A 20 -7.69 -11.87 -2.59
C LYS A 20 -6.52 -11.62 -1.65
N ARG A 21 -5.28 -11.74 -2.15
CA ARG A 21 -4.07 -11.44 -1.35
C ARG A 21 -4.00 -9.97 -0.96
N VAL A 22 -4.30 -9.06 -1.90
CA VAL A 22 -4.31 -7.61 -1.63
C VAL A 22 -5.37 -7.27 -0.59
N GLU A 23 -6.55 -7.86 -0.66
CA GLU A 23 -7.62 -7.68 0.32
C GLU A 23 -7.21 -8.18 1.71
N GLU A 24 -6.64 -9.38 1.81
CA GLU A 24 -6.14 -9.94 3.07
C GLU A 24 -5.00 -9.09 3.67
N GLU A 25 -4.09 -8.58 2.83
CA GLU A 25 -3.01 -7.70 3.27
C GLU A 25 -3.54 -6.35 3.75
N THR A 26 -4.49 -5.76 3.02
CA THR A 26 -5.13 -4.49 3.39
C THR A 26 -5.82 -4.61 4.74
N LYS A 27 -6.56 -5.70 4.97
CA LYS A 27 -7.22 -5.96 6.24
C LYS A 27 -6.22 -6.02 7.40
N LYS A 28 -5.14 -6.79 7.25
CA LYS A 28 -4.08 -6.87 8.28
C LYS A 28 -3.43 -5.53 8.58
N ILE A 29 -3.27 -4.69 7.56
CA ILE A 29 -2.70 -3.35 7.72
C ILE A 29 -3.65 -2.47 8.54
N TYR A 30 -4.95 -2.53 8.27
CA TYR A 30 -5.94 -1.76 9.02
C TYR A 30 -6.04 -2.25 10.46
N ASP A 31 -6.08 -3.57 10.67
CA ASP A 31 -6.11 -4.20 12.00
C ASP A 31 -4.93 -3.77 12.90
N ILE A 32 -3.78 -3.42 12.30
CA ILE A 32 -2.56 -2.99 13.04
C ILE A 32 -2.51 -1.47 13.21
N PHE A 33 -2.91 -0.71 12.18
CA PHE A 33 -2.67 0.74 12.14
C PHE A 33 -3.80 1.55 12.79
N PHE A 34 -5.04 1.10 12.63
CA PHE A 34 -6.23 1.80 13.13
C PHE A 34 -6.74 1.14 14.40
N ALA A 35 -7.14 1.95 15.37
CA ALA A 35 -7.57 1.48 16.69
C ALA A 35 -8.81 0.57 16.66
N ASP A 36 -9.67 0.71 15.65
CA ASP A 36 -10.86 -0.10 15.45
C ASP A 36 -10.71 -1.16 14.34
N GLY A 37 -9.50 -1.26 13.76
CA GLY A 37 -9.19 -2.13 12.62
C GLY A 37 -9.92 -1.76 11.33
N LYS A 38 -10.56 -0.58 11.27
CA LYS A 38 -11.34 -0.15 10.12
C LYS A 38 -10.71 1.09 9.49
N GLY A 39 -10.87 1.18 8.17
CA GLY A 39 -10.49 2.38 7.44
C GLY A 39 -11.51 3.51 7.68
N PRO A 40 -11.17 4.73 7.26
CA PRO A 40 -12.07 5.87 7.34
C PRO A 40 -13.38 5.63 6.58
N GLU A 41 -14.48 6.17 7.10
CA GLU A 41 -15.82 5.93 6.56
C GLU A 41 -15.92 6.36 5.08
N GLY A 42 -16.41 5.46 4.23
CA GLY A 42 -16.57 5.70 2.78
C GLY A 42 -15.28 5.61 1.96
N GLU A 43 -14.13 5.36 2.59
CA GLU A 43 -12.82 5.21 1.94
C GLU A 43 -12.17 3.85 2.26
N GLU A 44 -12.99 2.87 2.65
CA GLU A 44 -12.59 1.48 2.88
C GLU A 44 -11.91 0.89 1.64
N GLY A 45 -10.70 0.35 1.82
CA GLY A 45 -9.90 -0.20 0.71
C GLY A 45 -9.40 0.85 -0.30
N SER A 46 -9.54 2.15 -0.01
CA SER A 46 -9.03 3.21 -0.87
C SER A 46 -7.50 3.16 -0.98
N THR A 47 -7.00 3.19 -2.20
CA THR A 47 -5.54 3.23 -2.47
C THR A 47 -4.88 4.44 -1.83
N GLN A 48 -5.62 5.54 -1.64
CA GLN A 48 -5.12 6.76 -1.03
C GLN A 48 -4.88 6.60 0.48
N VAL A 49 -5.78 5.92 1.19
CA VAL A 49 -5.60 5.56 2.60
C VAL A 49 -4.31 4.74 2.75
N MET A 50 -4.15 3.72 1.90
CA MET A 50 -2.94 2.89 1.90
C MET A 50 -1.66 3.67 1.63
N HIS A 51 -1.70 4.66 0.73
CA HIS A 51 -0.54 5.52 0.45
C HIS A 51 -0.14 6.37 1.66
N GLN A 52 -1.12 6.89 2.40
CA GLN A 52 -0.88 7.67 3.61
C GLN A 52 -0.37 6.81 4.77
N ILE A 53 -0.93 5.60 4.98
CA ILE A 53 -0.46 4.67 6.02
C ILE A 53 1.02 4.35 5.79
N LYS A 54 1.36 4.00 4.55
CA LYS A 54 2.75 3.69 4.18
C LYS A 54 3.66 4.92 4.31
N ASP A 55 3.18 6.12 4.06
CA ASP A 55 3.97 7.34 4.23
C ASP A 55 4.27 7.63 5.70
N GLN A 56 3.28 7.46 6.58
CA GLN A 56 3.45 7.61 8.02
C GLN A 56 4.42 6.57 8.58
N ALA A 57 4.15 5.28 8.34
CA ALA A 57 5.00 4.19 8.80
C ALA A 57 6.43 4.28 8.22
N SER A 58 6.58 4.77 6.98
CA SER A 58 7.89 5.01 6.37
C SER A 58 8.70 6.09 7.09
N LYS A 59 8.05 7.19 7.48
CA LYS A 59 8.70 8.27 8.25
C LYS A 59 9.07 7.82 9.65
N ASP A 60 8.18 7.09 10.31
CA ASP A 60 8.34 6.65 11.70
C ASP A 60 9.45 5.59 11.83
N LEU A 61 9.48 4.61 10.91
CA LEU A 61 10.47 3.54 10.91
C LEU A 61 11.79 3.89 10.19
N GLY A 62 11.81 4.97 9.40
CA GLY A 62 12.91 5.28 8.50
C GLY A 62 13.09 4.26 7.36
N VAL A 63 12.06 3.47 7.05
CA VAL A 63 12.06 2.44 6.00
C VAL A 63 11.45 3.01 4.73
N PRO A 64 11.97 2.73 3.51
CA PRO A 64 11.39 3.23 2.27
C PRO A 64 9.92 2.84 2.09
N TRP A 65 9.09 3.80 1.67
CA TRP A 65 7.63 3.65 1.45
C TRP A 65 7.20 2.38 0.69
N HIS A 66 7.98 1.96 -0.32
CA HIS A 66 7.68 0.79 -1.14
C HIS A 66 7.94 -0.54 -0.43
N GLN A 67 8.70 -0.52 0.66
CA GLN A 67 9.05 -1.69 1.48
C GLN A 67 8.16 -1.81 2.72
N ILE A 68 7.23 -0.87 2.93
CA ILE A 68 6.24 -0.97 4.01
C ILE A 68 5.22 -2.05 3.63
N ASP A 69 5.29 -3.15 4.37
CA ASP A 69 4.43 -4.33 4.32
C ASP A 69 3.81 -4.56 5.71
N PRO A 70 2.88 -5.54 5.86
CA PRO A 70 2.30 -5.85 7.16
C PRO A 70 3.33 -6.20 8.25
N LYS A 71 4.52 -6.69 7.88
CA LYS A 71 5.58 -7.02 8.84
C LYS A 71 6.26 -5.77 9.39
N GLN A 72 6.50 -4.76 8.55
CA GLN A 72 7.02 -3.48 9.02
C GLN A 72 5.99 -2.75 9.88
N LEU A 73 4.71 -2.81 9.52
CA LEU A 73 3.65 -2.23 10.36
C LEU A 73 3.53 -2.93 11.72
N LYS A 74 3.71 -4.25 11.78
CA LYS A 74 3.82 -4.92 13.07
C LYS A 74 5.01 -4.42 13.90
N LYS A 75 6.16 -4.14 13.29
CA LYS A 75 7.29 -3.53 14.01
C LYS A 75 6.99 -2.11 14.48
N TRP A 76 6.17 -1.37 13.73
CA TRP A 76 5.71 -0.04 14.12
C TRP A 76 4.83 -0.14 15.37
N GLU A 77 3.88 -1.08 15.40
CA GLU A 77 3.10 -1.40 16.61
C GLU A 77 4.01 -1.84 17.77
N ASP A 78 4.95 -2.77 17.54
CA ASP A 78 5.89 -3.26 18.56
C ASP A 78 6.81 -2.15 19.13
N GLN A 79 7.07 -1.08 18.36
CA GLN A 79 7.81 0.09 18.81
C GLN A 79 6.98 1.04 19.69
N GLY A 80 5.68 0.75 19.86
CA GLY A 80 4.77 1.49 20.72
C GLY A 80 4.25 2.77 20.07
N PHE A 81 4.26 2.87 18.75
CA PHE A 81 3.55 3.95 18.07
C PHE A 81 2.05 3.82 18.33
N ALA A 82 1.40 4.95 18.62
CA ALA A 82 -0.02 4.96 18.97
C ALA A 82 -0.88 4.63 17.75
N GLU A 83 -1.76 3.65 17.90
CA GLU A 83 -2.85 3.40 16.96
C GLU A 83 -3.64 4.71 16.73
N VAL A 84 -4.04 4.93 15.48
CA VAL A 84 -4.73 6.16 15.09
C VAL A 84 -6.23 5.92 14.90
N ASP A 85 -7.03 6.92 15.25
CA ASP A 85 -8.45 6.98 14.92
C ASP A 85 -8.58 7.30 13.42
N ALA A 86 -9.20 6.39 12.67
CA ALA A 86 -9.21 6.45 11.20
C ALA A 86 -9.84 7.74 10.67
N ASP A 87 -11.00 8.14 11.20
CA ASP A 87 -11.75 9.29 10.72
C ASP A 87 -11.09 10.63 11.10
N LYS A 88 -10.41 10.69 12.25
CA LYS A 88 -9.65 11.89 12.65
C LYS A 88 -8.32 12.01 11.93
N TRP A 89 -7.65 10.89 11.67
CA TRP A 89 -6.36 10.86 11.00
C TRP A 89 -6.51 11.08 9.49
N TRP A 90 -7.59 10.58 8.91
CA TRP A 90 -7.83 10.66 7.48
C TRP A 90 -8.17 12.08 7.02
N HIS A 91 -7.43 12.54 6.02
CA HIS A 91 -7.83 13.65 5.17
C HIS A 91 -7.66 13.25 3.71
N ARG A 92 -8.48 13.85 2.85
CA ARG A 92 -8.28 13.72 1.40
C ARG A 92 -6.92 14.34 1.03
N PRO A 93 -6.02 13.60 0.36
CA PRO A 93 -4.75 14.14 -0.08
C PRO A 93 -4.91 15.40 -0.94
N ASN A 94 -4.16 16.45 -0.62
CA ASN A 94 -4.08 17.65 -1.45
C ASN A 94 -3.20 17.43 -2.69
N GLN A 95 -3.13 18.41 -3.59
CA GLN A 95 -2.38 18.26 -4.85
C GLN A 95 -0.88 17.97 -4.60
N VAL A 96 -0.27 18.59 -3.60
CA VAL A 96 1.16 18.40 -3.27
C VAL A 96 1.42 16.97 -2.78
N GLU A 97 0.56 16.46 -1.90
CA GLU A 97 0.64 15.08 -1.40
C GLU A 97 0.44 14.07 -2.53
N ARG A 98 -0.54 14.32 -3.41
CA ARG A 98 -0.77 13.49 -4.60
C ARG A 98 0.44 13.49 -5.53
N ASP A 99 1.00 14.65 -5.84
CA ASP A 99 2.19 14.74 -6.70
C ASP A 99 3.39 14.04 -6.07
N ARG A 100 3.54 14.12 -4.73
CA ARG A 100 4.57 13.40 -3.98
C ARG A 100 4.36 11.89 -4.05
N PHE A 101 3.13 11.39 -3.85
CA PHE A 101 2.83 9.96 -3.98
C PHE A 101 3.06 9.47 -5.41
N MET A 102 2.66 10.24 -6.42
CA MET A 102 2.92 9.94 -7.82
C MET A 102 4.42 9.90 -8.10
N LYS A 103 5.20 10.84 -7.56
CA LYS A 103 6.66 10.82 -7.68
C LYS A 103 7.28 9.62 -6.94
N MET A 104 6.74 9.19 -5.81
CA MET A 104 7.20 7.97 -5.14
C MET A 104 6.89 6.74 -6.00
N LEU A 105 5.65 6.59 -6.46
CA LEU A 105 5.19 5.49 -7.33
C LEU A 105 5.99 5.39 -8.64
N LEU A 106 6.25 6.53 -9.29
CA LEU A 106 6.88 6.61 -10.61
C LEU A 106 8.39 6.89 -10.56
N GLY A 107 8.93 7.34 -9.42
CA GLY A 107 10.30 7.81 -9.30
C GLY A 107 11.37 6.73 -9.49
N GLY A 108 11.00 5.45 -9.35
CA GLY A 108 11.84 4.33 -9.78
C GLY A 108 11.72 4.02 -11.28
N ALA A 109 10.61 4.39 -11.92
CA ALA A 109 10.38 4.15 -13.35
C ALA A 109 11.22 5.07 -14.24
N CYS A 110 11.43 6.33 -13.86
CA CYS A 110 12.31 7.25 -14.59
C CYS A 110 13.81 6.93 -14.47
N LEU A 111 14.20 6.09 -13.49
CA LEU A 111 15.57 5.62 -13.31
C LEU A 111 15.84 4.25 -13.95
N ARG A 112 14.80 3.55 -14.44
CA ARG A 112 14.98 2.41 -15.33
C ARG A 112 15.49 2.97 -16.65
N LYS A 113 16.82 3.03 -16.79
CA LYS A 113 17.50 3.30 -18.06
C LYS A 113 16.77 2.54 -19.15
N ASP A 114 16.60 3.17 -20.31
CA ASP A 114 16.08 2.56 -21.53
C ASP A 114 16.78 1.23 -21.78
N LEU A 115 16.18 0.15 -21.30
CA LEU A 115 16.54 -1.22 -21.63
C LEU A 115 15.71 -1.59 -22.84
N TYR A 116 15.98 -0.93 -23.97
CA TYR A 116 15.63 -1.44 -25.28
C TYR A 116 16.92 -1.50 -26.11
N PRO A 117 17.23 -2.65 -26.74
CA PRO A 117 18.34 -2.78 -27.68
C PRO A 117 18.10 -2.01 -28.98
#